data_AF-A0AAV8CQE4-F1
#
_entry.id   AF-A0AAV8CQE4-F1
#
_cell.length_a   1.000
_cell.length_b   1.000
_cell.length_c   1.000
_cell.angle_alpha   90.00
_cell.angle_beta   90.00
_cell.angle_gamma   90.00
#
_symmetry.space_group_name_H-M   'P 1'
#
loop_
_entity.id
_entity.type
_entity.pdbx_description
1 polymer ?
#
loop_
_entity_poly.entity_id
_entity_poly.type
_entity_poly.pdbx_seq_one_letter_code
_entity_poly.pdbx_strand_id
1 'polypeptide(L)'
;MASVNHPSDPEVSEEENSDPDDMGIGLNFESREEIERIEQQADDNYDPNKDGEKAPDAAEEGEGQENAKKRKTRQTYADIWKHFNKGPVQKDGSYLGICKYCGAKYLQGQQRGTSSMRNHINKSCKVLWNLDKKAFCLVLDNASSNDACINELFASTPIIDDLPVEGKLFHQRCGCHILNLIVQDGIAVLKDEIGGIRETMKYIRHSQSRMEKFRLACSQVQVPYRKPAWDVPTRWNSTYVMLQLALELRLAICRYATLDKRFGFCPADFNWDAVQCLVAHLKVFYDATLKLSGTKYPTLNLFFTEFCEVYLTIRKMSSSQYTFIVQMSVSMLDKFDKYWRIGNSLLAIACVLDPRCKLHVVEYYMKQMSPENCDNFIDNLRQCMKELFKEYMEANAYDPSDNQPSMPKRQKTSTGASTSISDTRAGLKDYMKGKKGSEPPKSELDDYLGDAIDETSLDEEFDILSWWRLKSAKYPVLSQMTRDILAVPISTVASESAFSTSGRVLSPVRSSLSDETVEALLCAQDWLRASINELGEKIGDSLWNIEEGAVIEE
;
A
#
# COMPACT_ATOMS: atom_id res chain seq x y z
N MET A 1 20.54 -37.37 57.26
CA MET A 1 20.57 -36.40 58.37
C MET A 1 20.58 -35.01 57.76
N ALA A 2 19.66 -34.17 58.23
CA ALA A 2 19.60 -32.70 58.18
C ALA A 2 20.99 -32.01 58.21
N SER A 3 21.23 -30.75 57.79
CA SER A 3 20.46 -29.66 57.19
C SER A 3 21.41 -28.43 57.13
N VAL A 4 20.96 -27.32 56.49
CA VAL A 4 21.27 -25.90 56.80
C VAL A 4 22.36 -25.12 56.01
N ASN A 5 21.84 -24.26 55.12
CA ASN A 5 22.05 -22.81 54.84
C ASN A 5 23.37 -22.16 54.36
N HIS A 6 23.21 -21.44 53.22
CA HIS A 6 23.53 -20.04 52.85
C HIS A 6 24.78 -19.31 53.40
N PRO A 7 25.42 -18.49 52.52
CA PRO A 7 25.11 -17.03 52.45
C PRO A 7 24.96 -16.52 50.99
N SER A 8 23.96 -15.70 50.65
CA SER A 8 23.89 -14.22 50.71
C SER A 8 24.51 -13.52 49.49
N ASP A 9 23.64 -12.97 48.64
CA ASP A 9 23.95 -11.92 47.65
C ASP A 9 24.40 -10.61 48.32
N PRO A 10 25.00 -9.69 47.55
CA PRO A 10 24.24 -8.49 47.22
C PRO A 10 24.31 -8.06 45.73
N GLU A 11 23.11 -7.90 45.16
CA GLU A 11 22.56 -6.78 44.36
C GLU A 11 23.44 -5.88 43.44
N VAL A 12 23.05 -5.91 42.15
CA VAL A 12 22.48 -4.81 41.31
C VAL A 12 23.34 -4.05 40.28
N SER A 13 22.72 -3.92 39.08
CA SER A 13 22.93 -3.04 37.91
C SER A 13 24.08 -3.44 36.97
N GLU A 14 23.87 -3.66 35.66
CA GLU A 14 23.13 -2.84 34.69
C GLU A 14 22.28 -3.70 33.72
N GLU A 15 20.98 -3.42 33.64
CA GLU A 15 20.11 -3.87 32.55
C GLU A 15 20.33 -2.96 31.33
N GLU A 16 20.91 -3.51 30.26
CA GLU A 16 20.82 -2.92 28.93
C GLU A 16 19.36 -3.04 28.44
N ASN A 17 18.60 -1.96 28.63
CA ASN A 17 17.35 -1.71 27.92
C ASN A 17 17.62 -1.72 26.40
N SER A 18 17.28 -2.84 25.75
CA SER A 18 17.08 -2.88 24.31
C SER A 18 15.58 -2.80 24.06
N ASP A 19 15.13 -1.64 23.57
CA ASP A 19 13.77 -1.42 23.06
C ASP A 19 13.47 -2.43 21.93
N PRO A 20 12.39 -3.23 22.01
CA PRO A 20 12.02 -4.19 20.96
C PRO A 20 11.24 -3.59 19.78
N ASP A 21 10.89 -2.30 19.81
CA ASP A 21 9.84 -1.75 18.93
C ASP A 21 10.32 -0.91 17.73
N ASP A 22 11.60 -0.90 17.40
CA ASP A 22 12.09 -0.25 16.16
C ASP A 22 12.25 -1.26 15.01
N MET A 23 11.15 -1.90 14.60
CA MET A 23 11.06 -2.64 13.34
C MET A 23 10.60 -1.72 12.19
N GLY A 24 11.30 -0.60 12.01
CA GLY A 24 11.14 0.26 10.84
C GLY A 24 11.41 -0.51 9.53
N ILE A 25 10.33 -0.88 8.84
CA ILE A 25 10.34 -1.47 7.50
C ILE A 25 10.77 -0.38 6.51
N GLY A 26 12.07 -0.19 6.36
CA GLY A 26 12.63 0.61 5.28
C GLY A 26 12.60 -0.16 3.96
N LEU A 27 11.41 -0.31 3.36
CA LEU A 27 11.25 -0.72 1.97
C LEU A 27 11.54 0.51 1.08
N ASN A 28 12.82 0.88 1.02
CA ASN A 28 13.29 1.95 0.15
C ASN A 28 13.37 1.40 -1.28
N PHE A 29 12.26 1.47 -2.01
CA PHE A 29 12.24 1.32 -3.46
C PHE A 29 12.36 2.69 -4.11
N GLU A 30 13.51 3.35 -3.89
CA GLU A 30 13.98 4.33 -4.87
C GLU A 30 14.59 3.49 -6.00
N SER A 31 14.12 3.68 -7.23
CA SER A 31 14.64 2.94 -8.38
C SER A 31 16.17 3.06 -8.39
N ARG A 32 16.88 1.96 -8.61
CA ARG A 32 18.35 1.91 -8.56
C ARG A 32 19.00 2.98 -9.46
N GLU A 33 18.33 3.37 -10.53
CA GLU A 33 18.72 4.42 -11.48
C GLU A 33 18.50 5.85 -10.96
N GLU A 34 17.65 6.04 -9.96
CA GLU A 34 17.37 7.33 -9.31
C GLU A 34 18.27 7.55 -8.10
N ILE A 35 18.61 6.48 -7.36
CA ILE A 35 19.69 6.52 -6.34
C ILE A 35 21.04 6.82 -7.00
N GLU A 36 21.39 6.16 -8.11
CA GLU A 36 22.64 6.44 -8.82
C GLU A 36 22.68 7.88 -9.39
N ARG A 37 21.53 8.47 -9.76
CA ARG A 37 21.43 9.87 -10.19
C ARG A 37 21.53 10.88 -9.04
N ILE A 38 20.93 10.57 -7.88
CA ILE A 38 20.97 11.45 -6.69
C ILE A 38 22.34 11.37 -6.02
N GLU A 39 22.99 10.21 -5.96
CA GLU A 39 24.34 10.05 -5.45
C GLU A 39 25.38 10.76 -6.33
N GLN A 40 25.22 10.77 -7.66
CA GLN A 40 26.07 11.54 -8.57
C GLN A 40 25.88 13.06 -8.44
N GLN A 41 24.68 13.55 -8.08
CA GLN A 41 24.45 14.99 -7.83
C GLN A 41 24.89 15.46 -6.45
N ALA A 42 25.06 14.55 -5.48
CA ALA A 42 25.51 14.87 -4.12
C ALA A 42 27.04 15.00 -4.00
N ASP A 43 27.82 14.32 -4.86
CA ASP A 43 29.29 14.40 -4.84
C ASP A 43 29.85 15.70 -5.47
N ASP A 44 29.08 16.40 -6.31
CA ASP A 44 29.53 17.62 -7.00
C ASP A 44 29.35 18.92 -6.19
N ASN A 45 28.71 18.89 -5.01
CA ASN A 45 28.38 20.10 -4.23
C ASN A 45 29.01 20.16 -2.83
N TYR A 46 30.03 19.36 -2.54
CA TYR A 46 30.78 19.46 -1.28
C TYR A 46 32.03 20.35 -1.44
N ASP A 47 31.91 21.62 -1.04
CA ASP A 47 33.05 22.54 -0.84
C ASP A 47 33.41 22.60 0.66
N PRO A 48 34.57 22.08 1.09
CA PRO A 48 34.95 21.99 2.49
C PRO A 48 35.43 23.30 3.13
N ASN A 49 35.36 24.46 2.44
CA ASN A 49 36.01 25.71 2.89
C ASN A 49 35.07 26.89 3.21
N LYS A 50 33.83 26.66 3.61
CA LYS A 50 32.97 27.75 4.12
C LYS A 50 32.40 27.47 5.50
N ASP A 51 33.25 27.54 6.51
CA ASP A 51 32.83 27.82 7.88
C ASP A 51 33.79 28.81 8.53
N GLY A 52 33.28 30.00 8.84
CA GLY A 52 34.04 31.01 9.55
C GLY A 52 33.36 32.36 9.55
N GLU A 53 32.39 32.55 10.44
CA GLU A 53 32.24 33.82 11.17
C GLU A 53 31.30 33.64 12.38
N LYS A 54 31.89 33.73 13.59
CA LYS A 54 31.23 33.87 14.88
C LYS A 54 31.33 35.33 15.31
N ALA A 55 30.26 35.86 15.91
CA ALA A 55 30.23 36.76 17.10
C ALA A 55 28.84 37.43 17.24
N PRO A 56 28.47 37.97 18.42
CA PRO A 56 28.72 37.48 19.77
C PRO A 56 27.47 37.53 20.68
N ASP A 57 27.56 36.81 21.81
CA ASP A 57 26.70 36.96 22.99
C ASP A 57 26.96 38.28 23.72
N ALA A 58 25.89 38.90 24.23
CA ALA A 58 25.96 39.91 25.28
C ALA A 58 24.81 39.67 26.27
N ALA A 59 25.18 39.19 27.46
CA ALA A 59 24.36 39.17 28.66
C ALA A 59 24.64 40.43 29.48
N GLU A 60 23.60 41.12 29.94
CA GLU A 60 23.68 42.05 31.06
C GLU A 60 22.49 41.79 31.99
N GLU A 61 22.80 41.41 33.24
CA GLU A 61 21.90 41.48 34.38
C GLU A 61 22.06 42.85 35.06
N GLY A 62 20.93 43.44 35.47
CA GLY A 62 20.88 44.65 36.28
C GLY A 62 19.48 44.87 36.86
N GLU A 63 19.35 44.64 38.16
CA GLU A 63 18.13 44.84 38.97
C GLU A 63 17.78 46.33 39.14
N GLY A 64 16.47 46.65 39.28
CA GLY A 64 16.07 47.95 39.85
C GLY A 64 14.68 48.50 39.48
N GLN A 65 13.68 48.10 40.27
CA GLN A 65 12.51 48.89 40.76
C GLN A 65 11.40 49.41 39.81
N GLU A 66 10.21 48.87 40.10
CA GLU A 66 8.84 49.42 40.07
C GLU A 66 8.55 50.70 39.27
N ASN A 67 7.70 50.56 38.24
CA ASN A 67 6.55 51.46 38.10
C ASN A 67 5.42 50.85 37.25
N ALA A 68 4.21 50.92 37.81
CA ALA A 68 2.99 50.31 37.32
C ALA A 68 2.55 50.85 35.93
N LYS A 69 2.40 49.95 34.94
CA LYS A 69 1.60 50.22 33.73
C LYS A 69 0.68 49.04 33.40
N LYS A 70 -0.59 49.40 33.22
CA LYS A 70 -1.78 48.56 33.01
C LYS A 70 -1.55 47.41 32.03
N ARG A 71 -1.86 46.19 32.51
CA ARG A 71 -1.90 44.94 31.74
C ARG A 71 -2.98 45.06 30.65
N LYS A 72 -2.57 45.24 29.39
CA LYS A 72 -3.46 45.00 28.24
C LYS A 72 -3.66 43.49 28.12
N THR A 73 -4.88 43.03 28.32
CA THR A 73 -5.29 41.63 28.16
C THR A 73 -5.07 41.22 26.70
N ARG A 74 -4.05 40.39 26.44
CA ARG A 74 -3.87 39.71 25.15
C ARG A 74 -5.06 38.75 24.96
N GLN A 75 -5.91 39.00 23.97
CA GLN A 75 -6.87 38.00 23.49
C GLN A 75 -6.10 36.94 22.71
N THR A 76 -5.77 35.83 23.36
CA THR A 76 -5.38 34.59 22.67
C THR A 76 -6.66 33.85 22.31
N TYR A 77 -7.20 34.07 21.11
CA TYR A 77 -8.15 33.11 20.55
C TYR A 77 -7.34 31.85 20.23
N ALA A 78 -7.46 30.82 21.06
CA ALA A 78 -6.86 29.53 20.76
C ALA A 78 -7.35 29.06 19.38
N ASP A 79 -6.44 28.62 18.50
CA ASP A 79 -6.73 28.27 17.10
C ASP A 79 -7.88 27.27 16.94
N ILE A 80 -8.11 26.43 17.96
CA ILE A 80 -9.22 25.48 18.02
C ILE A 80 -10.60 26.10 17.75
N TRP A 81 -10.79 27.39 18.03
CA TRP A 81 -12.05 28.09 17.72
C TRP A 81 -12.32 28.21 16.21
N LYS A 82 -11.34 27.98 15.33
CA LYS A 82 -11.56 27.83 13.88
C LYS A 82 -12.56 26.71 13.56
N HIS A 83 -12.65 25.70 14.42
CA HIS A 83 -13.50 24.51 14.26
C HIS A 83 -14.80 24.53 15.08
N PHE A 84 -15.07 25.57 15.88
CA PHE A 84 -16.23 25.62 16.77
C PHE A 84 -17.00 26.93 16.67
N ASN A 85 -18.32 26.85 16.73
CA ASN A 85 -19.21 27.98 16.94
C ASN A 85 -19.38 28.24 18.44
N LYS A 86 -19.37 29.50 18.86
CA LYS A 86 -19.67 29.86 20.26
C LYS A 86 -21.18 29.92 20.46
N GLY A 87 -21.68 29.08 21.35
CA GLY A 87 -23.05 29.13 21.85
C GLY A 87 -23.26 30.28 22.86
N PRO A 88 -24.51 30.48 23.30
CA PRO A 88 -24.85 31.55 24.24
C PRO A 88 -24.14 31.37 25.58
N VAL A 89 -23.78 32.51 26.20
CA VAL A 89 -23.17 32.56 27.53
C VAL A 89 -24.25 32.36 28.58
N GLN A 90 -24.02 31.40 29.47
CA GLN A 90 -24.87 31.04 30.59
C GLN A 90 -24.65 32.00 31.76
N LYS A 91 -25.59 32.00 32.72
CA LYS A 91 -25.58 32.92 33.87
C LYS A 91 -24.34 32.79 34.78
N ASP A 92 -23.68 31.64 34.76
CA ASP A 92 -22.45 31.35 35.50
C ASP A 92 -21.17 31.77 34.74
N GLY A 93 -21.30 32.40 33.57
CA GLY A 93 -20.19 32.80 32.71
C GLY A 93 -19.61 31.66 31.86
N SER A 94 -20.18 30.45 31.95
CA SER A 94 -19.85 29.35 31.04
C SER A 94 -20.57 29.51 29.70
N TYR A 95 -20.06 28.90 28.64
CA TYR A 95 -20.69 28.89 27.32
C TYR A 95 -20.34 27.59 26.59
N LEU A 96 -21.11 27.24 25.56
CA LEU A 96 -20.87 26.01 24.80
C LEU A 96 -20.01 26.31 23.56
N GLY A 97 -18.93 25.56 23.38
CA GLY A 97 -18.29 25.40 22.07
C GLY A 97 -19.01 24.30 21.30
N ILE A 98 -19.59 24.64 20.16
CA ILE A 98 -20.33 23.71 19.30
C ILE A 98 -19.47 23.37 18.10
N CYS A 99 -19.09 22.11 17.93
CA CYS A 99 -18.28 21.68 16.79
C CYS A 99 -19.00 21.99 15.48
N LYS A 100 -18.31 22.63 14.54
CA LYS A 100 -18.89 23.01 13.23
C LYS A 100 -19.24 21.80 12.36
N TYR A 101 -18.61 20.66 12.59
CA TYR A 101 -18.73 19.47 11.74
C TYR A 101 -19.79 18.49 12.28
N CYS A 102 -19.65 18.04 13.54
CA CYS A 102 -20.55 17.02 14.10
C CYS A 102 -21.57 17.57 15.11
N GLY A 103 -21.56 18.88 15.38
CA GLY A 103 -22.49 19.52 16.32
C GLY A 103 -22.28 19.21 17.81
N ALA A 104 -21.23 18.46 18.17
CA ALA A 104 -20.92 18.12 19.56
C ALA A 104 -20.68 19.38 20.40
N LYS A 105 -21.19 19.39 21.63
CA LYS A 105 -21.21 20.57 22.52
C LYS A 105 -20.25 20.37 23.68
N TYR A 106 -19.34 21.31 23.87
CA TYR A 106 -18.33 21.28 24.93
C TYR A 106 -18.47 22.50 25.82
N LEU A 107 -18.59 22.29 27.14
CA LEU A 107 -18.72 23.37 28.10
C LEU A 107 -17.38 24.09 28.32
N GLN A 108 -17.38 25.41 28.11
CA GLN A 108 -16.23 26.30 28.16
C GLN A 108 -16.50 27.45 29.14
N GLY A 109 -15.44 28.12 29.62
CA GLY A 109 -15.55 29.23 30.57
C GLY A 109 -14.17 29.76 30.99
N GLN A 110 -14.11 30.82 31.80
CA GLN A 110 -12.84 31.45 32.20
C GLN A 110 -11.85 30.51 32.92
N GLN A 111 -12.35 29.44 33.55
CA GLN A 111 -11.57 28.45 34.30
C GLN A 111 -11.43 27.10 33.55
N ARG A 112 -11.88 27.00 32.29
CA ARG A 112 -11.88 25.75 31.52
C ARG A 112 -11.05 25.92 30.25
N GLY A 113 -10.02 25.09 30.10
CA GLY A 113 -9.17 25.07 28.91
C GLY A 113 -9.87 24.45 27.69
N THR A 114 -9.29 24.66 26.51
CA THR A 114 -9.82 24.15 25.23
C THR A 114 -9.39 22.72 24.90
N SER A 115 -8.70 22.03 25.81
CA SER A 115 -8.16 20.68 25.57
C SER A 115 -9.23 19.65 25.19
N SER A 116 -10.44 19.74 25.77
CA SER A 116 -11.56 18.85 25.40
C SER A 116 -12.06 19.07 23.97
N MET A 117 -12.07 20.33 23.50
CA MET A 117 -12.39 20.68 22.13
C MET A 117 -11.28 20.25 21.16
N ARG A 118 -10.01 20.38 21.56
CA ARG A 118 -8.86 19.92 20.77
C ARG A 118 -8.85 18.40 20.64
N ASN A 119 -9.05 17.68 21.74
CA ASN A 119 -9.18 16.22 21.73
C ASN A 119 -10.35 15.79 20.84
N HIS A 120 -11.47 16.51 20.85
CA HIS A 120 -12.57 16.23 19.95
C HIS A 120 -12.15 16.33 18.48
N ILE A 121 -11.57 17.46 18.05
CA ILE A 121 -11.16 17.65 16.64
C ILE A 121 -10.13 16.61 16.22
N ASN A 122 -9.13 16.36 17.06
CA ASN A 122 -8.01 15.50 16.68
C ASN A 122 -8.32 14.00 16.80
N LYS A 123 -9.29 13.60 17.64
CA LYS A 123 -9.49 12.18 17.97
C LYS A 123 -10.91 11.66 17.84
N SER A 124 -11.93 12.53 17.78
CA SER A 124 -13.31 12.09 17.98
C SER A 124 -14.34 12.79 17.08
N CYS A 125 -13.92 13.72 16.23
CA CYS A 125 -14.83 14.44 15.35
C CYS A 125 -15.15 13.60 14.12
N LYS A 126 -16.20 12.78 14.24
CA LYS A 126 -16.64 11.79 13.25
C LYS A 126 -16.85 12.37 11.83
N VAL A 127 -17.18 13.66 11.73
CA VAL A 127 -17.57 14.34 10.47
C VAL A 127 -16.42 15.16 9.86
N LEU A 128 -15.33 15.42 10.60
CA LEU A 128 -14.27 16.34 10.13
C LEU A 128 -13.66 15.91 8.78
N TRP A 129 -13.58 14.60 8.57
CA TRP A 129 -13.10 13.99 7.32
C TRP A 129 -14.20 13.31 6.50
N ASN A 130 -15.42 13.22 7.05
CA ASN A 130 -16.55 12.49 6.48
C ASN A 130 -16.16 11.06 6.01
N LEU A 131 -15.19 10.44 6.70
CA LEU A 131 -14.67 9.10 6.42
C LEU A 131 -15.73 8.05 6.67
N ASP A 132 -16.67 8.33 7.58
CA ASP A 132 -17.78 7.46 7.92
C ASP A 132 -18.68 7.13 6.73
N LYS A 133 -18.71 7.99 5.71
CA LYS A 133 -19.50 7.79 4.47
C LYS A 133 -18.65 7.56 3.23
N LYS A 134 -17.33 7.45 3.39
CA LYS A 134 -16.37 7.42 2.27
C LYS A 134 -15.33 6.30 2.38
N ALA A 135 -15.18 5.69 3.55
CA ALA A 135 -14.25 4.60 3.74
C ALA A 135 -14.83 3.30 3.15
N PHE A 136 -14.11 2.71 2.20
CA PHE A 136 -14.46 1.42 1.62
C PHE A 136 -13.67 0.27 2.27
N CYS A 137 -12.34 0.45 2.36
CA CYS A 137 -11.42 -0.54 2.91
C CYS A 137 -10.25 0.17 3.60
N LEU A 138 -9.71 -0.46 4.65
CA LEU A 138 -8.51 -0.06 5.37
C LEU A 138 -7.47 -1.18 5.25
N VAL A 139 -6.30 -0.82 4.71
CA VAL A 139 -5.18 -1.74 4.53
C VAL A 139 -4.12 -1.46 5.59
N LEU A 140 -3.84 -2.44 6.45
CA LEU A 140 -2.94 -2.32 7.58
C LEU A 140 -1.90 -3.44 7.58
N ASP A 141 -0.75 -3.23 8.22
CA ASP A 141 0.23 -4.30 8.42
C ASP A 141 -0.30 -5.37 9.41
N ASN A 142 0.49 -6.42 9.61
CA ASN A 142 0.07 -7.56 10.42
C ASN A 142 0.31 -7.38 11.93
N ALA A 143 0.39 -6.14 12.42
CA ALA A 143 0.52 -5.88 13.85
C ALA A 143 -0.78 -6.20 14.62
N SER A 144 -0.68 -6.81 15.79
CA SER A 144 -1.84 -7.14 16.65
C SER A 144 -2.57 -5.90 17.17
N SER A 145 -1.87 -4.78 17.31
CA SER A 145 -2.46 -3.47 17.63
C SER A 145 -3.46 -3.00 16.58
N ASN A 146 -3.25 -3.33 15.31
CA ASN A 146 -4.18 -2.99 14.23
C ASN A 146 -5.48 -3.77 14.37
N ASP A 147 -5.41 -5.06 14.72
CA ASP A 147 -6.62 -5.86 14.99
C ASP A 147 -7.44 -5.25 16.14
N ALA A 148 -6.78 -4.76 17.20
CA ALA A 148 -7.44 -4.06 18.30
C ALA A 148 -8.07 -2.73 17.84
N CYS A 149 -7.35 -1.94 17.03
CA CYS A 149 -7.84 -0.68 16.48
C CYS A 149 -9.07 -0.88 15.58
N ILE A 150 -9.04 -1.89 14.70
CA ILE A 150 -10.16 -2.27 13.85
C ILE A 150 -11.37 -2.67 14.69
N ASN A 151 -11.18 -3.49 15.72
CA ASN A 151 -12.27 -3.89 16.62
C ASN A 151 -12.87 -2.69 17.37
N GLU A 152 -12.04 -1.74 17.82
CA GLU A 152 -12.51 -0.50 18.44
C GLU A 152 -13.25 0.39 17.44
N LEU A 153 -12.78 0.48 16.19
CA LEU A 153 -13.46 1.21 15.13
C LEU A 153 -14.82 0.57 14.82
N PHE A 154 -14.90 -0.76 14.77
CA PHE A 154 -16.18 -1.45 14.66
C PHE A 154 -17.09 -1.16 15.88
N ALA A 155 -16.55 -1.16 17.11
CA ALA A 155 -17.36 -0.95 18.31
C ALA A 155 -17.85 0.51 18.50
N SER A 156 -17.11 1.51 18.01
CA SER A 156 -17.30 2.92 18.39
C SER A 156 -17.90 3.82 17.30
N THR A 157 -18.05 3.31 16.07
CA THR A 157 -18.33 4.13 14.90
C THR A 157 -19.57 3.65 14.12
N PRO A 158 -20.49 4.55 13.71
CA PRO A 158 -21.60 4.23 12.82
C PRO A 158 -21.17 3.81 11.40
N ILE A 159 -19.86 3.75 11.14
CA ILE A 159 -19.27 3.41 9.84
C ILE A 159 -19.80 2.06 9.36
N ILE A 160 -20.04 1.12 10.28
CA ILE A 160 -20.55 -0.23 9.96
C ILE A 160 -21.86 -0.19 9.18
N ASP A 161 -22.79 0.68 9.57
CA ASP A 161 -24.14 0.68 8.99
C ASP A 161 -24.12 1.04 7.50
N ASP A 162 -23.07 1.75 7.05
CA ASP A 162 -22.87 2.21 5.67
C ASP A 162 -21.78 1.41 4.93
N LEU A 163 -21.13 0.41 5.56
CA LEU A 163 -20.08 -0.39 4.92
C LEU A 163 -20.64 -1.50 4.03
N PRO A 164 -20.06 -1.73 2.83
CA PRO A 164 -20.55 -2.77 1.95
C PRO A 164 -20.42 -4.18 2.55
N VAL A 165 -21.42 -5.03 2.30
CA VAL A 165 -21.49 -6.43 2.74
C VAL A 165 -21.21 -6.58 4.24
N GLU A 166 -21.81 -5.73 5.07
CA GLU A 166 -21.67 -5.73 6.53
C GLU A 166 -20.21 -5.58 7.00
N GLY A 167 -19.37 -4.90 6.21
CA GLY A 167 -17.96 -4.68 6.52
C GLY A 167 -17.05 -5.89 6.30
N LYS A 168 -17.53 -6.98 5.67
CA LYS A 168 -16.70 -8.17 5.37
C LYS A 168 -15.46 -7.87 4.52
N LEU A 169 -15.47 -6.78 3.75
CA LEU A 169 -14.37 -6.34 2.88
C LEU A 169 -13.55 -5.18 3.47
N PHE A 170 -13.89 -4.72 4.68
CA PHE A 170 -13.38 -3.47 5.21
C PHE A 170 -11.92 -3.54 5.68
N HIS A 171 -11.47 -4.66 6.22
CA HIS A 171 -10.09 -4.79 6.71
C HIS A 171 -9.30 -5.72 5.82
N GLN A 172 -8.24 -5.20 5.22
CA GLN A 172 -7.28 -5.99 4.44
C GLN A 172 -5.90 -5.91 5.08
N ARG A 173 -5.22 -7.05 5.19
CA ARG A 173 -3.81 -7.07 5.60
C ARG A 173 -2.91 -6.70 4.42
N CYS A 174 -1.84 -5.96 4.68
CA CYS A 174 -0.84 -5.57 3.71
C CYS A 174 -0.20 -6.80 3.08
N GLY A 175 -0.42 -6.97 1.78
CA GLY A 175 0.07 -8.10 1.01
C GLY A 175 1.59 -8.17 0.93
N CYS A 176 2.26 -7.02 0.74
CA CYS A 176 3.72 -6.97 0.73
C CYS A 176 4.32 -7.32 2.10
N HIS A 177 3.66 -6.91 3.19
CA HIS A 177 4.08 -7.29 4.54
C HIS A 177 3.89 -8.79 4.78
N ILE A 178 2.77 -9.38 4.34
CA ILE A 178 2.55 -10.83 4.40
C ILE A 178 3.63 -11.59 3.64
N LEU A 179 3.93 -11.20 2.39
CA LEU A 179 4.99 -11.81 1.60
C LEU A 179 6.34 -11.72 2.29
N ASN A 180 6.68 -10.54 2.84
CA ASN A 180 7.88 -10.37 3.63
C ASN A 180 7.92 -11.33 4.82
N LEU A 181 6.85 -11.45 5.60
CA LEU A 181 6.79 -12.35 6.76
C LEU A 181 6.96 -13.82 6.36
N ILE A 182 6.35 -14.26 5.26
CA ILE A 182 6.52 -15.62 4.73
C ILE A 182 7.98 -15.86 4.40
N VAL A 183 8.61 -14.97 3.63
CA VAL A 183 9.99 -15.17 3.18
C VAL A 183 10.99 -15.12 4.34
N GLN A 184 10.78 -14.20 5.29
CA GLN A 184 11.66 -14.04 6.46
C GLN A 184 11.68 -15.30 7.34
N ASP A 185 10.50 -15.88 7.62
CA ASP A 185 10.41 -17.15 8.37
C ASP A 185 11.18 -18.28 7.64
N GLY A 186 11.19 -18.26 6.31
CA GLY A 186 11.99 -19.19 5.51
C GLY A 186 13.49 -18.89 5.55
N ILE A 187 13.92 -17.64 5.33
CA ILE A 187 15.35 -17.27 5.28
C ILE A 187 16.07 -17.46 6.62
N ALA A 188 15.34 -17.49 7.75
CA ALA A 188 15.92 -17.77 9.06
C ALA A 188 16.77 -19.06 9.11
N VAL A 189 16.48 -20.04 8.23
CA VAL A 189 17.21 -21.32 8.17
C VAL A 189 18.47 -21.27 7.28
N LEU A 190 18.71 -20.18 6.52
CA LEU A 190 19.78 -20.10 5.51
C LEU A 190 21.17 -19.72 6.05
N LYS A 191 21.29 -19.46 7.36
CA LYS A 191 22.46 -18.77 7.92
C LYS A 191 23.77 -19.44 7.56
N ASP A 192 23.81 -20.77 7.60
CA ASP A 192 25.02 -21.57 7.42
C ASP A 192 25.33 -21.79 5.93
N GLU A 193 24.30 -21.93 5.10
CA GLU A 193 24.40 -22.22 3.67
C GLU A 193 24.93 -21.04 2.85
N ILE A 194 24.53 -19.82 3.23
CA ILE A 194 24.94 -18.60 2.50
C ILE A 194 25.98 -17.77 3.25
N GLY A 195 26.38 -18.18 4.45
CA GLY A 195 27.31 -17.43 5.31
C GLY A 195 28.65 -17.13 4.62
N GLY A 196 29.23 -18.10 3.91
CA GLY A 196 30.47 -17.90 3.16
C GLY A 196 30.35 -16.89 2.02
N ILE A 197 29.21 -16.88 1.32
CA ILE A 197 28.92 -15.91 0.26
C ILE A 197 28.72 -14.51 0.85
N ARG A 198 27.93 -14.41 1.93
CA ARG A 198 27.70 -13.17 2.67
C ARG A 198 29.01 -12.51 3.09
N GLU A 199 29.90 -13.26 3.74
CA GLU A 199 31.17 -12.73 4.20
C GLU A 199 32.14 -12.43 3.05
N THR A 200 32.07 -13.17 1.94
CA THR A 200 32.80 -12.86 0.71
C THR A 200 32.39 -11.49 0.13
N MET A 201 31.09 -11.26 -0.03
CA MET A 201 30.55 -10.01 -0.59
C MET A 201 30.90 -8.81 0.31
N LYS A 202 30.76 -8.99 1.62
CA LYS A 202 31.17 -8.03 2.65
C LYS A 202 32.66 -7.73 2.60
N TYR A 203 33.51 -8.76 2.53
CA TYR A 203 34.96 -8.60 2.51
C TYR A 203 35.41 -7.73 1.33
N ILE A 204 34.91 -8.03 0.13
CA ILE A 204 35.29 -7.32 -1.10
C ILE A 204 34.83 -5.86 -1.04
N ARG A 205 33.61 -5.61 -0.56
CA ARG A 205 33.03 -4.25 -0.47
C ARG A 205 33.66 -3.39 0.63
N HIS A 206 34.29 -3.98 1.63
CA HIS A 206 34.71 -3.29 2.84
C HIS A 206 35.72 -2.15 2.60
N SER A 207 36.53 -2.19 1.55
CA SER A 207 37.47 -1.10 1.24
C SER A 207 37.67 -0.87 -0.24
N GLN A 208 38.05 0.37 -0.59
CA GLN A 208 38.32 0.77 -1.97
C GLN A 208 39.42 -0.08 -2.62
N SER A 209 40.51 -0.36 -1.91
CA SER A 209 41.62 -1.19 -2.41
C SER A 209 41.17 -2.62 -2.75
N ARG A 210 40.27 -3.21 -1.96
CA ARG A 210 39.70 -4.54 -2.26
C ARG A 210 38.77 -4.48 -3.46
N MET A 211 37.94 -3.45 -3.57
CA MET A 211 37.08 -3.24 -4.74
C MET A 211 37.87 -3.03 -6.04
N GLU A 212 38.99 -2.32 -6.01
CA GLU A 212 39.88 -2.14 -7.17
C GLU A 212 40.54 -3.46 -7.61
N LYS A 213 41.02 -4.26 -6.65
CA LYS A 213 41.53 -5.59 -6.94
C LYS A 213 40.42 -6.52 -7.47
N PHE A 214 39.18 -6.34 -7.02
CA PHE A 214 38.03 -7.05 -7.57
C PHE A 214 37.67 -6.60 -8.99
N ARG A 215 37.76 -5.30 -9.32
CA ARG A 215 37.67 -4.81 -10.71
C ARG A 215 38.71 -5.49 -11.61
N LEU A 216 39.94 -5.65 -11.12
CA LEU A 216 40.97 -6.41 -11.84
C LEU A 216 40.54 -7.87 -12.04
N ALA A 217 40.04 -8.53 -10.99
CA ALA A 217 39.53 -9.89 -11.09
C ALA A 217 38.44 -10.03 -12.16
N CYS A 218 37.43 -9.14 -12.14
CA CYS A 218 36.36 -9.04 -13.14
C CYS A 218 36.92 -8.93 -14.57
N SER A 219 37.88 -8.01 -14.79
CA SER A 219 38.49 -7.81 -16.11
C SER A 219 39.23 -9.06 -16.63
N GLN A 220 39.91 -9.80 -15.74
CA GLN A 220 40.69 -10.99 -16.12
C GLN A 220 39.82 -12.19 -16.51
N VAL A 221 38.57 -12.23 -16.04
CA VAL A 221 37.60 -13.28 -16.39
C VAL A 221 36.47 -12.77 -17.29
N GLN A 222 36.59 -11.55 -17.82
CA GLN A 222 35.62 -10.93 -18.73
C GLN A 222 34.19 -10.84 -18.17
N VAL A 223 34.05 -10.63 -16.86
CA VAL A 223 32.76 -10.38 -16.20
C VAL A 223 32.60 -8.87 -15.97
N PRO A 224 31.48 -8.23 -16.35
CA PRO A 224 31.25 -6.82 -16.07
C PRO A 224 31.34 -6.53 -14.57
N TYR A 225 32.09 -5.51 -14.20
CA TYR A 225 32.18 -5.11 -12.80
C TYR A 225 30.82 -4.59 -12.32
N ARG A 226 30.36 -5.16 -11.20
CA ARG A 226 29.25 -4.64 -10.40
C ARG A 226 29.72 -4.56 -8.95
N LYS A 227 29.36 -3.47 -8.27
CA LYS A 227 29.66 -3.28 -6.84
C LYS A 227 28.97 -4.39 -6.05
N PRO A 228 29.68 -5.20 -5.23
CA PRO A 228 29.05 -6.26 -4.43
C PRO A 228 27.92 -5.69 -3.56
N ALA A 229 26.85 -6.44 -3.34
CA ALA A 229 25.72 -6.02 -2.52
C ALA A 229 25.94 -6.37 -1.04
N TRP A 230 25.42 -5.53 -0.15
CA TRP A 230 25.30 -5.85 1.28
C TRP A 230 24.11 -6.77 1.50
N ASP A 231 24.26 -7.73 2.40
CA ASP A 231 23.13 -8.44 2.98
C ASP A 231 22.74 -7.78 4.30
N VAL A 232 21.46 -7.48 4.43
CA VAL A 232 20.82 -7.03 5.65
C VAL A 232 19.88 -8.18 6.05
N PRO A 233 20.29 -9.06 6.97
CA PRO A 233 19.53 -10.29 7.25
C PRO A 233 18.09 -10.07 7.72
N THR A 234 17.78 -8.90 8.27
CA THR A 234 16.41 -8.50 8.64
C THR A 234 15.57 -8.06 7.45
N ARG A 235 16.12 -7.98 6.24
CA ARG A 235 15.46 -7.58 4.98
C ARG A 235 15.78 -8.58 3.87
N TRP A 236 14.93 -9.58 3.69
CA TRP A 236 15.14 -10.68 2.74
C TRP A 236 15.43 -10.23 1.29
N ASN A 237 14.88 -9.10 0.85
CA ASN A 237 15.16 -8.53 -0.48
C ASN A 237 16.66 -8.30 -0.70
N SER A 238 17.37 -7.84 0.33
CA SER A 238 18.81 -7.63 0.26
C SER A 238 19.58 -8.95 0.16
N THR A 239 19.11 -10.00 0.85
CA THR A 239 19.65 -11.36 0.74
C THR A 239 19.49 -11.88 -0.69
N TYR A 240 18.29 -11.77 -1.28
CA TYR A 240 18.06 -12.16 -2.67
C TYR A 240 18.99 -11.43 -3.64
N VAL A 241 19.04 -10.09 -3.57
CA VAL A 241 19.90 -9.26 -4.44
C VAL A 241 21.37 -9.63 -4.28
N MET A 242 21.82 -9.89 -3.06
CA MET A 242 23.19 -10.33 -2.80
C MET A 242 23.48 -11.70 -3.44
N LEU A 243 22.60 -12.69 -3.28
CA LEU A 243 22.80 -14.02 -3.85
C LEU A 243 22.76 -14.01 -5.38
N GLN A 244 21.79 -13.32 -5.96
CA GLN A 244 21.68 -13.13 -7.42
C GLN A 244 22.96 -12.49 -7.98
N LEU A 245 23.44 -11.42 -7.35
CA LEU A 245 24.66 -10.75 -7.79
C LEU A 245 25.92 -11.62 -7.56
N ALA A 246 25.98 -12.39 -6.48
CA ALA A 246 27.09 -13.31 -6.22
C ALA A 246 27.18 -14.40 -7.30
N LEU A 247 26.04 -14.90 -7.80
CA LEU A 247 26.00 -15.85 -8.91
C LEU A 247 26.54 -15.23 -10.21
N GLU A 248 26.11 -14.01 -10.54
CA GLU A 248 26.62 -13.26 -11.71
C GLU A 248 28.13 -13.01 -11.61
N LEU A 249 28.63 -12.77 -10.40
CA LEU A 249 30.04 -12.48 -10.11
C LEU A 249 30.88 -13.74 -9.79
N ARG A 250 30.32 -14.96 -9.87
CA ARG A 250 30.95 -16.21 -9.41
C ARG A 250 32.40 -16.36 -9.91
N LEU A 251 32.62 -16.21 -11.22
CA LEU A 251 33.95 -16.36 -11.82
C LEU A 251 34.93 -15.29 -11.32
N ALA A 252 34.47 -14.05 -11.15
CA ALA A 252 35.29 -12.96 -10.64
C ALA A 252 35.64 -13.17 -9.17
N ILE A 253 34.72 -13.70 -8.36
CA ILE A 253 34.93 -14.07 -6.96
C ILE A 253 35.99 -15.17 -6.85
N CYS A 254 35.88 -16.23 -7.66
CA CYS A 254 36.89 -17.29 -7.72
C CYS A 254 38.27 -16.73 -8.12
N ARG A 255 38.31 -15.82 -9.09
CA ARG A 255 39.56 -15.16 -9.50
C ARG A 255 40.13 -14.28 -8.38
N TYR A 256 39.29 -13.52 -7.70
CA TYR A 256 39.70 -12.65 -6.60
C TYR A 256 40.41 -13.42 -5.48
N ALA A 257 39.92 -14.62 -5.15
CA ALA A 257 40.56 -15.49 -4.16
C ALA A 257 42.01 -15.84 -4.51
N THR A 258 42.37 -15.88 -5.80
CA THR A 258 43.76 -16.10 -6.24
C THR A 258 44.63 -14.83 -6.20
N LEU A 259 44.01 -13.66 -6.23
CA LEU A 259 44.70 -12.36 -6.24
C LEU A 259 44.95 -11.81 -4.84
N ASP A 260 44.04 -12.07 -3.89
CA ASP A 260 44.14 -11.57 -2.53
C ASP A 260 44.53 -12.66 -1.53
N LYS A 261 45.81 -12.67 -1.15
CA LYS A 261 46.34 -13.62 -0.15
C LYS A 261 45.68 -13.51 1.23
N ARG A 262 45.01 -12.39 1.54
CA ARG A 262 44.28 -12.19 2.80
C ARG A 262 42.82 -12.63 2.71
N PHE A 263 42.39 -13.12 1.55
CA PHE A 263 41.05 -13.65 1.36
C PHE A 263 41.00 -15.06 1.94
N GLY A 264 40.28 -15.21 3.05
CA GLY A 264 40.23 -16.46 3.83
C GLY A 264 39.10 -17.41 3.44
N PHE A 265 38.33 -17.09 2.40
CA PHE A 265 37.19 -17.91 1.94
C PHE A 265 37.60 -18.74 0.73
N CYS A 266 36.97 -19.91 0.57
CA CYS A 266 37.16 -20.78 -0.59
C CYS A 266 35.89 -20.81 -1.43
N PRO A 267 35.74 -19.94 -2.45
CA PRO A 267 34.54 -19.90 -3.26
C PRO A 267 34.27 -21.19 -4.05
N ALA A 268 35.30 -22.01 -4.27
CA ALA A 268 35.15 -23.31 -4.92
C ALA A 268 34.37 -24.32 -4.06
N ASP A 269 34.37 -24.15 -2.73
CA ASP A 269 33.66 -25.05 -1.80
C ASP A 269 32.19 -24.64 -1.62
N PHE A 270 31.78 -23.47 -2.12
CA PHE A 270 30.39 -23.04 -2.06
C PHE A 270 29.52 -23.90 -2.98
N ASN A 271 28.35 -24.29 -2.50
CA ASN A 271 27.38 -25.03 -3.28
C ASN A 271 26.59 -24.08 -4.21
N TRP A 272 27.23 -23.65 -5.29
CA TRP A 272 26.67 -22.70 -6.25
C TRP A 272 25.38 -23.19 -6.91
N ASP A 273 25.25 -24.49 -7.13
CA ASP A 273 24.04 -25.07 -7.75
C ASP A 273 22.85 -24.98 -6.78
N ALA A 274 23.09 -25.21 -5.48
CA ALA A 274 22.07 -25.00 -4.47
C ALA A 274 21.66 -23.52 -4.35
N VAL A 275 22.63 -22.60 -4.43
CA VAL A 275 22.36 -21.16 -4.40
C VAL A 275 21.59 -20.71 -5.64
N GLN A 276 21.93 -21.22 -6.82
CA GLN A 276 21.20 -20.95 -8.05
C GLN A 276 19.75 -21.47 -7.97
N CYS A 277 19.56 -22.68 -7.43
CA CYS A 277 18.24 -23.23 -7.16
C CYS A 277 17.45 -22.35 -6.19
N LEU A 278 18.06 -21.92 -5.08
CA LEU A 278 17.43 -21.02 -4.11
C LEU A 278 17.01 -19.69 -4.75
N VAL A 279 17.92 -19.04 -5.48
CA VAL A 279 17.68 -17.75 -6.14
C VAL A 279 16.55 -17.84 -7.16
N ALA A 280 16.46 -18.95 -7.91
CA ALA A 280 15.36 -19.17 -8.85
C ALA A 280 13.98 -19.20 -8.14
N HIS A 281 13.89 -19.79 -6.95
CA HIS A 281 12.65 -19.78 -6.17
C HIS A 281 12.38 -18.41 -5.54
N LEU A 282 13.38 -17.80 -4.90
CA LEU A 282 13.26 -16.47 -4.27
C LEU A 282 12.89 -15.37 -5.29
N LYS A 283 13.28 -15.53 -6.56
CA LYS A 283 12.92 -14.60 -7.63
C LYS A 283 11.40 -14.42 -7.77
N VAL A 284 10.61 -15.48 -7.60
CA VAL A 284 9.13 -15.40 -7.69
C VAL A 284 8.59 -14.44 -6.63
N PHE A 285 9.08 -14.55 -5.40
CA PHE A 285 8.68 -13.65 -4.31
C PHE A 285 9.15 -12.22 -4.57
N TYR A 286 10.36 -12.06 -5.13
CA TYR A 286 10.95 -10.75 -5.40
C TYR A 286 10.16 -10.00 -6.47
N ASP A 287 9.85 -10.67 -7.57
CA ASP A 287 9.05 -10.12 -8.66
C ASP A 287 7.62 -9.80 -8.18
N ALA A 288 6.99 -10.70 -7.41
CA ALA A 288 5.68 -10.45 -6.80
C ALA A 288 5.72 -9.22 -5.87
N THR A 289 6.75 -9.08 -5.04
CA THR A 289 6.89 -7.93 -4.14
C THR A 289 7.06 -6.62 -4.90
N LEU A 290 7.87 -6.61 -5.97
CA LEU A 290 8.02 -5.43 -6.82
C LEU A 290 6.70 -5.04 -7.49
N LYS A 291 5.98 -6.01 -8.04
CA LYS A 291 4.70 -5.80 -8.71
C LYS A 291 3.62 -5.30 -7.75
N LEU A 292 3.57 -5.85 -6.53
CA LEU A 292 2.55 -5.49 -5.54
C LEU A 292 2.88 -4.22 -4.74
N SER A 293 4.12 -3.72 -4.85
CA SER A 293 4.55 -2.43 -4.30
C SER A 293 4.31 -1.26 -5.25
N GLY A 294 3.72 -1.51 -6.42
CA GLY A 294 3.40 -0.47 -7.40
C GLY A 294 2.42 0.57 -6.86
N THR A 295 2.60 1.83 -7.26
CA THR A 295 1.73 2.96 -6.86
C THR A 295 1.03 3.64 -8.03
N LYS A 296 1.41 3.30 -9.27
CA LYS A 296 0.92 3.93 -10.50
C LYS A 296 -0.18 3.14 -11.21
N TYR A 297 -0.53 1.96 -10.70
CA TYR A 297 -1.53 1.08 -11.26
C TYR A 297 -2.27 0.33 -10.13
N PRO A 298 -3.50 -0.15 -10.39
CA PRO A 298 -4.20 -1.00 -9.42
C PRO A 298 -3.41 -2.26 -9.11
N THR A 299 -3.14 -2.49 -7.83
CA THR A 299 -2.39 -3.67 -7.37
C THR A 299 -3.28 -4.80 -6.88
N LEU A 300 -4.53 -4.49 -6.49
CA LEU A 300 -5.42 -5.44 -5.80
C LEU A 300 -5.81 -6.62 -6.70
N ASN A 301 -6.11 -6.38 -7.97
CA ASN A 301 -6.48 -7.42 -8.95
C ASN A 301 -5.32 -8.39 -9.21
N LEU A 302 -4.08 -7.93 -9.08
CA LEU A 302 -2.88 -8.73 -9.31
C LEU A 302 -2.57 -9.64 -8.12
N PHE A 303 -2.93 -9.24 -6.90
CA PHE A 303 -2.48 -9.92 -5.69
C PHE A 303 -2.87 -11.39 -5.65
N PHE A 304 -4.10 -11.74 -6.01
CA PHE A 304 -4.57 -13.12 -5.93
C PHE A 304 -3.69 -14.07 -6.73
N THR A 305 -3.38 -13.73 -7.99
CA THR A 305 -2.56 -14.58 -8.87
C THR A 305 -1.13 -14.66 -8.36
N GLU A 306 -0.53 -13.54 -7.98
CA GLU A 306 0.84 -13.51 -7.42
C GLU A 306 0.95 -14.35 -6.14
N PHE A 307 -0.06 -14.27 -5.26
CA PHE A 307 -0.08 -15.01 -4.01
C PHE A 307 -0.25 -16.52 -4.23
N CYS A 308 -1.05 -16.92 -5.22
CA CYS A 308 -1.17 -18.32 -5.63
C CYS A 308 0.14 -18.85 -6.26
N GLU A 309 0.82 -18.07 -7.09
CA GLU A 309 2.14 -18.43 -7.65
C GLU A 309 3.21 -18.61 -6.57
N VAL A 310 3.19 -17.74 -5.56
CA VAL A 310 4.02 -17.90 -4.36
C VAL A 310 3.75 -19.24 -3.68
N TYR A 311 2.48 -19.59 -3.44
CA TYR A 311 2.13 -20.88 -2.84
C TYR A 311 2.63 -22.08 -3.66
N LEU A 312 2.39 -22.07 -4.97
CA LEU A 312 2.82 -23.15 -5.85
C LEU A 312 4.36 -23.27 -5.89
N THR A 313 5.06 -22.14 -5.82
CA THR A 313 6.51 -22.09 -5.69
C THR A 313 6.99 -22.72 -4.38
N ILE A 314 6.36 -22.40 -3.25
CA ILE A 314 6.72 -23.01 -1.96
C ILE A 314 6.46 -24.52 -2.00
N ARG A 315 5.35 -24.98 -2.60
CA ARG A 315 5.10 -26.41 -2.80
C ARG A 315 6.16 -27.07 -3.65
N LYS A 316 6.63 -26.42 -4.73
CA LYS A 316 7.74 -26.93 -5.53
C LYS A 316 9.03 -27.04 -4.70
N MET A 317 9.32 -26.06 -3.84
CA MET A 317 10.48 -26.08 -2.93
C MET A 317 10.47 -27.28 -1.97
N SER A 318 9.29 -27.74 -1.54
CA SER A 318 9.16 -28.92 -0.67
C SER A 318 9.66 -30.24 -1.29
N SER A 319 9.78 -30.28 -2.62
CA SER A 319 10.30 -31.42 -3.38
C SER A 319 11.76 -31.22 -3.82
N SER A 320 12.45 -30.22 -3.25
CA SER A 320 13.85 -29.91 -3.60
C SER A 320 14.80 -31.02 -3.14
N GLN A 321 15.86 -31.22 -3.91
CA GLN A 321 16.98 -32.10 -3.52
C GLN A 321 17.83 -31.53 -2.38
N TYR A 322 17.71 -30.23 -2.10
CA TYR A 322 18.49 -29.55 -1.07
C TYR A 322 17.68 -29.42 0.22
N THR A 323 18.15 -30.08 1.29
CA THR A 323 17.44 -30.16 2.57
C THR A 323 17.07 -28.80 3.16
N PHE A 324 17.94 -27.79 3.07
CA PHE A 324 17.64 -26.46 3.58
C PHE A 324 16.48 -25.79 2.82
N ILE A 325 16.34 -26.02 1.50
CA ILE A 325 15.21 -25.49 0.71
C ILE A 325 13.90 -26.17 1.14
N VAL A 326 13.95 -27.47 1.44
CA VAL A 326 12.79 -28.19 2.00
C VAL A 326 12.42 -27.60 3.36
N GLN A 327 13.39 -27.36 4.25
CA GLN A 327 13.15 -26.72 5.55
C GLN A 327 12.56 -25.31 5.40
N MET A 328 13.09 -24.49 4.48
CA MET A 328 12.50 -23.19 4.15
C MET A 328 11.03 -23.33 3.75
N SER A 329 10.72 -24.29 2.87
CA SER A 329 9.37 -24.48 2.38
C SER A 329 8.37 -24.83 3.49
N VAL A 330 8.78 -25.63 4.48
CA VAL A 330 7.93 -25.99 5.62
C VAL A 330 7.60 -24.75 6.45
N SER A 331 8.60 -23.93 6.80
CA SER A 331 8.38 -22.68 7.56
C SER A 331 7.53 -21.68 6.78
N MET A 332 7.78 -21.54 5.46
CA MET A 332 7.03 -20.65 4.59
C MET A 332 5.56 -21.10 4.43
N LEU A 333 5.29 -22.41 4.29
CA LEU A 333 3.92 -22.93 4.20
C LEU A 333 3.14 -22.72 5.49
N ASP A 334 3.73 -23.00 6.66
CA ASP A 334 3.05 -22.76 7.95
C ASP A 334 2.65 -21.28 8.10
N LYS A 335 3.53 -20.37 7.66
CA LYS A 335 3.25 -18.94 7.65
C LYS A 335 2.19 -18.57 6.62
N PHE A 336 2.27 -19.10 5.40
CA PHE A 336 1.29 -18.89 4.33
C PHE A 336 -0.11 -19.33 4.76
N ASP A 337 -0.26 -20.53 5.31
CA ASP A 337 -1.55 -21.11 5.68
C ASP A 337 -2.28 -20.28 6.74
N LYS A 338 -1.54 -19.66 7.67
CA LYS A 338 -2.12 -18.73 8.65
C LYS A 338 -2.81 -17.55 7.97
N TYR A 339 -2.23 -17.01 6.90
CA TYR A 339 -2.82 -15.90 6.14
C TYR A 339 -3.90 -16.35 5.17
N TRP A 340 -3.71 -17.47 4.50
CA TRP A 340 -4.71 -18.02 3.58
C TRP A 340 -6.04 -18.32 4.29
N ARG A 341 -5.98 -18.81 5.53
CA ARG A 341 -7.17 -19.04 6.37
C ARG A 341 -7.91 -17.76 6.76
N ILE A 342 -7.21 -16.63 6.78
CA ILE A 342 -7.81 -15.29 6.86
C ILE A 342 -8.25 -14.97 5.42
N GLY A 343 -9.26 -15.69 4.94
CA GLY A 343 -9.70 -15.64 3.56
C GLY A 343 -10.04 -14.20 3.16
N ASN A 344 -9.42 -13.70 2.10
CA ASN A 344 -9.64 -12.34 1.63
C ASN A 344 -10.46 -12.37 0.35
N SER A 345 -11.79 -12.47 0.50
CA SER A 345 -12.75 -12.43 -0.61
C SER A 345 -12.51 -11.22 -1.50
N LEU A 346 -12.09 -10.08 -0.95
CA LEU A 346 -11.76 -8.86 -1.71
C LEU A 346 -10.69 -9.10 -2.79
N LEU A 347 -9.65 -9.90 -2.49
CA LEU A 347 -8.56 -10.19 -3.43
C LEU A 347 -9.05 -11.06 -4.58
N ALA A 348 -9.87 -12.06 -4.27
CA ALA A 348 -10.49 -12.90 -5.29
C ALA A 348 -11.51 -12.11 -6.13
N ILE A 349 -12.31 -11.22 -5.51
CA ILE A 349 -13.24 -10.33 -6.22
C ILE A 349 -12.46 -9.43 -7.18
N ALA A 350 -11.39 -8.77 -6.73
CA ALA A 350 -10.58 -7.91 -7.58
C ALA A 350 -9.97 -8.67 -8.77
N CYS A 351 -9.54 -9.92 -8.55
CA CYS A 351 -9.07 -10.80 -9.63
C CYS A 351 -10.19 -11.11 -10.63
N VAL A 352 -11.41 -11.42 -10.17
CA VAL A 352 -12.57 -11.67 -11.06
C VAL A 352 -12.94 -10.42 -11.88
N LEU A 353 -12.74 -9.23 -11.33
CA LEU A 353 -12.98 -7.96 -12.02
C LEU A 353 -11.89 -7.59 -13.03
N ASP A 354 -10.79 -8.35 -13.11
CA ASP A 354 -9.91 -8.31 -14.27
C ASP A 354 -10.55 -9.12 -15.41
N PRO A 355 -10.88 -8.50 -16.55
CA PRO A 355 -11.59 -9.17 -17.64
C PRO A 355 -10.77 -10.28 -18.31
N ARG A 356 -9.45 -10.30 -18.12
CA ARG A 356 -8.56 -11.38 -18.58
C ARG A 356 -8.63 -12.60 -17.66
N CYS A 357 -9.00 -12.39 -16.40
CA CYS A 357 -9.04 -13.43 -15.37
C CYS A 357 -10.43 -14.04 -15.22
N LYS A 358 -11.41 -13.19 -14.85
CA LYS A 358 -12.76 -13.60 -14.41
C LYS A 358 -12.70 -14.73 -13.37
N LEU A 359 -13.78 -15.52 -13.27
CA LEU A 359 -13.81 -16.70 -12.40
C LEU A 359 -12.85 -17.81 -12.85
N HIS A 360 -12.47 -17.84 -14.13
CA HIS A 360 -11.65 -18.92 -14.70
C HIS A 360 -10.28 -19.03 -14.04
N VAL A 361 -9.59 -17.89 -13.87
CA VAL A 361 -8.26 -17.87 -13.24
C VAL A 361 -8.34 -18.23 -11.75
N VAL A 362 -9.36 -17.71 -11.04
CA VAL A 362 -9.58 -18.06 -9.64
C VAL A 362 -9.84 -19.56 -9.49
N GLU A 363 -10.73 -20.13 -10.30
CA GLU A 363 -11.05 -21.56 -10.31
C GLU A 363 -9.83 -22.42 -10.65
N TYR A 364 -9.00 -21.99 -11.61
CA TYR A 364 -7.75 -22.67 -11.95
C TYR A 364 -6.82 -22.77 -10.74
N TYR A 365 -6.52 -21.66 -10.06
CA TYR A 365 -5.63 -21.68 -8.91
C TYR A 365 -6.22 -22.45 -7.73
N MET A 366 -7.52 -22.29 -7.46
CA MET A 366 -8.19 -23.04 -6.39
C MET A 366 -8.12 -24.56 -6.62
N LYS A 367 -8.23 -25.03 -7.87
CA LYS A 367 -8.04 -26.46 -8.21
C LYS A 367 -6.62 -26.95 -7.97
N GLN A 368 -5.61 -26.10 -8.13
CA GLN A 368 -4.22 -26.47 -7.85
C GLN A 368 -3.90 -26.47 -6.34
N MET A 369 -4.49 -25.53 -5.61
CA MET A 369 -4.19 -25.31 -4.19
C MET A 369 -5.00 -26.21 -3.26
N SER A 370 -6.32 -26.25 -3.46
CA SER A 370 -7.28 -26.94 -2.59
C SER A 370 -8.48 -27.44 -3.41
N PRO A 371 -8.27 -28.43 -4.30
CA PRO A 371 -9.31 -28.92 -5.22
C PRO A 371 -10.58 -29.38 -4.49
N GLU A 372 -10.46 -29.93 -3.29
CA GLU A 372 -11.58 -30.35 -2.45
C GLU A 372 -12.48 -29.20 -1.95
N ASN A 373 -11.95 -27.99 -1.89
CA ASN A 373 -12.65 -26.79 -1.42
C ASN A 373 -13.01 -25.81 -2.55
N CYS A 374 -12.60 -26.11 -3.79
CA CYS A 374 -12.70 -25.20 -4.93
C CYS A 374 -14.15 -24.76 -5.20
N ASP A 375 -15.08 -25.70 -5.35
CA ASP A 375 -16.47 -25.38 -5.70
C ASP A 375 -17.12 -24.49 -4.63
N ASN A 376 -16.96 -24.86 -3.35
CA ASN A 376 -17.46 -24.06 -2.22
C ASN A 376 -16.85 -22.65 -2.20
N PHE A 377 -15.55 -22.51 -2.49
CA PHE A 377 -14.90 -21.20 -2.56
C PHE A 377 -15.50 -20.34 -3.69
N ILE A 378 -15.67 -20.91 -4.88
CA ILE A 378 -16.22 -20.20 -6.05
C ILE A 378 -17.68 -19.79 -5.80
N ASP A 379 -18.48 -20.64 -5.18
CA ASP A 379 -19.88 -20.32 -4.87
C ASP A 379 -19.99 -19.21 -3.82
N ASN A 380 -19.19 -19.25 -2.76
CA ASN A 380 -19.12 -18.18 -1.76
C ASN A 380 -18.64 -16.85 -2.38
N LEU A 381 -17.66 -16.91 -3.28
CA LEU A 381 -17.16 -15.74 -4.01
C LEU A 381 -18.26 -15.12 -4.88
N ARG A 382 -18.97 -15.93 -5.66
CA ARG A 382 -20.11 -15.49 -6.48
C ARG A 382 -21.20 -14.85 -5.63
N GLN A 383 -21.54 -15.46 -4.49
CA GLN A 383 -22.55 -14.95 -3.59
C GLN A 383 -22.15 -13.60 -3.00
N CYS A 384 -20.90 -13.45 -2.55
CA CYS A 384 -20.37 -12.19 -2.04
C CYS A 384 -20.39 -11.07 -3.12
N MET A 385 -20.00 -11.38 -4.36
CA MET A 385 -20.10 -10.42 -5.47
C MET A 385 -21.53 -10.00 -5.76
N LYS A 386 -22.50 -10.92 -5.68
CA LYS A 386 -23.93 -10.63 -5.88
C LYS A 386 -24.49 -9.72 -4.79
N GLU A 387 -24.13 -9.96 -3.53
CA GLU A 387 -24.48 -9.10 -2.40
C GLU A 387 -23.93 -7.69 -2.59
N LEU A 388 -22.62 -7.59 -2.88
CA LEU A 388 -21.95 -6.31 -3.12
C LEU A 388 -22.59 -5.55 -4.31
N PHE A 389 -22.80 -6.23 -5.44
CA PHE A 389 -23.39 -5.61 -6.62
C PHE A 389 -24.81 -5.10 -6.35
N LYS A 390 -25.61 -5.83 -5.58
CA LYS A 390 -26.96 -5.43 -5.19
C LYS A 390 -26.95 -4.13 -4.38
N GLU A 391 -26.05 -3.98 -3.42
CA GLU A 391 -25.91 -2.75 -2.63
C GLU A 391 -25.56 -1.53 -3.51
N TYR A 392 -24.66 -1.70 -4.47
CA TYR A 392 -24.33 -0.65 -5.44
C TYR A 392 -25.53 -0.29 -6.34
N MET A 393 -26.33 -1.27 -6.76
CA MET A 393 -27.56 -1.00 -7.53
C MET A 393 -28.57 -0.19 -6.71
N GLU A 394 -28.76 -0.56 -5.44
CA GLU A 394 -29.70 0.12 -4.54
C GLU A 394 -29.26 1.55 -4.23
N ALA A 395 -27.96 1.77 -4.02
CA ALA A 395 -27.38 3.10 -3.83
C ALA A 395 -27.56 4.00 -5.07
N ASN A 396 -27.42 3.43 -6.28
CA ASN A 396 -27.58 4.18 -7.53
C ASN A 396 -29.05 4.44 -7.92
N ALA A 397 -29.99 3.62 -7.43
CA ALA A 397 -31.42 3.83 -7.63
C ALA A 397 -31.98 4.95 -6.74
N TYR A 398 -31.26 5.35 -5.68
CA TYR A 398 -31.64 6.43 -4.79
C TYR A 398 -31.30 7.80 -5.42
N ASP A 399 -32.26 8.39 -6.14
CA ASP A 399 -32.20 9.80 -6.56
C ASP A 399 -32.87 10.69 -5.49
N PRO A 400 -32.12 11.54 -4.76
CA PRO A 400 -32.70 12.46 -3.77
C PRO A 400 -33.64 13.51 -4.38
N SER A 401 -33.68 13.65 -5.71
CA SER A 401 -34.50 14.63 -6.42
C SER A 401 -35.96 14.21 -6.63
N ASP A 402 -36.33 12.94 -6.34
CA ASP A 402 -37.69 12.42 -6.53
C ASP A 402 -38.68 12.82 -5.41
N ASN A 403 -38.25 13.66 -4.46
CA ASN A 403 -39.07 14.22 -3.39
C ASN A 403 -39.76 15.56 -3.75
N GLN A 404 -40.00 15.84 -5.04
CA GLN A 404 -40.92 16.91 -5.43
C GLN A 404 -42.36 16.40 -5.53
N PRO A 405 -43.36 17.11 -4.97
CA PRO A 405 -44.75 16.71 -5.07
C PRO A 405 -45.19 16.71 -6.54
N SER A 406 -45.68 15.56 -7.00
CA SER A 406 -46.20 15.35 -8.34
C SER A 406 -47.37 16.29 -8.64
N MET A 407 -47.17 17.15 -9.64
CA MET A 407 -48.25 17.94 -10.24
C MET A 407 -49.21 17.02 -11.03
N PRO A 408 -50.54 17.30 -11.02
CA PRO A 408 -51.51 16.40 -11.62
C PRO A 408 -51.39 16.34 -13.16
N LYS A 409 -51.38 15.11 -13.70
CA LYS A 409 -51.38 14.83 -15.14
C LYS A 409 -52.63 15.44 -15.80
N ARG A 410 -52.41 16.38 -16.70
CA ARG A 410 -53.43 16.97 -17.58
C ARG A 410 -53.88 15.92 -18.61
N GLN A 411 -55.14 15.50 -18.54
CA GLN A 411 -55.77 14.67 -19.57
C GLN A 411 -55.77 15.41 -20.91
N LYS A 412 -55.18 14.79 -21.95
CA LYS A 412 -55.41 15.18 -23.35
C LYS A 412 -56.51 14.30 -23.92
N THR A 413 -57.61 14.92 -24.29
CA THR A 413 -58.66 14.35 -25.13
C THR A 413 -58.10 14.08 -26.52
N SER A 414 -58.40 12.89 -27.05
CA SER A 414 -58.06 12.50 -28.42
C SER A 414 -59.21 12.86 -29.37
N THR A 415 -58.87 13.44 -30.51
CA THR A 415 -59.74 13.47 -31.69
C THR A 415 -58.86 13.54 -32.93
N GLY A 416 -59.16 12.72 -33.93
CA GLY A 416 -58.61 12.83 -35.29
C GLY A 416 -57.72 11.67 -35.72
N ALA A 417 -58.30 10.75 -36.47
CA ALA A 417 -57.62 9.68 -37.18
C ALA A 417 -56.78 10.24 -38.35
N SER A 418 -55.57 9.70 -38.53
CA SER A 418 -54.89 9.67 -39.82
C SER A 418 -54.01 8.42 -39.88
N THR A 419 -54.39 7.50 -40.76
CA THR A 419 -53.68 6.26 -41.09
C THR A 419 -52.31 6.60 -41.69
N SER A 420 -51.26 6.31 -40.94
CA SER A 420 -49.85 6.41 -41.37
C SER A 420 -49.15 5.10 -41.03
N ILE A 421 -48.05 4.82 -41.73
CA ILE A 421 -47.12 3.67 -41.67
C ILE A 421 -46.55 3.38 -40.24
N SER A 422 -47.07 4.03 -39.20
CA SER A 422 -46.72 3.85 -37.78
C SER A 422 -47.28 2.58 -37.14
N ASP A 423 -48.36 1.99 -37.65
CA ASP A 423 -49.02 0.82 -37.01
C ASP A 423 -48.20 -0.47 -37.11
N THR A 424 -47.42 -0.65 -38.19
CA THR A 424 -46.49 -1.79 -38.32
C THR A 424 -45.30 -1.69 -37.37
N ARG A 425 -44.88 -0.47 -37.00
CA ARG A 425 -43.84 -0.24 -35.98
C ARG A 425 -44.35 -0.41 -34.55
N ALA A 426 -45.61 -0.07 -34.28
CA ALA A 426 -46.25 -0.33 -33.00
C ALA A 426 -46.39 -1.84 -32.76
N GLY A 427 -46.89 -2.57 -33.76
CA GLY A 427 -46.95 -4.04 -33.74
C GLY A 427 -45.58 -4.71 -33.61
N LEU A 428 -44.53 -4.15 -34.22
CA LEU A 428 -43.15 -4.63 -34.06
C LEU A 428 -42.62 -4.41 -32.63
N LYS A 429 -42.92 -3.27 -32.00
CA LYS A 429 -42.55 -2.97 -30.61
C LYS A 429 -43.20 -3.95 -29.64
N ASP A 430 -44.47 -4.28 -29.85
CA ASP A 430 -45.21 -5.21 -29.01
C ASP A 430 -44.83 -6.67 -29.29
N TYR A 431 -44.54 -7.02 -30.55
CA TYR A 431 -43.97 -8.32 -30.92
C TYR A 431 -42.56 -8.54 -30.33
N MET A 432 -41.71 -7.52 -30.33
CA MET A 432 -40.38 -7.56 -29.67
C MET A 432 -40.48 -7.67 -28.15
N LYS A 433 -41.50 -7.05 -27.53
CA LYS A 433 -41.78 -7.22 -26.09
C LYS A 433 -42.28 -8.63 -25.77
N GLY A 434 -43.12 -9.21 -26.63
CA GLY A 434 -43.65 -10.57 -26.47
C GLY A 434 -42.65 -11.70 -26.72
N LYS A 435 -41.47 -11.40 -27.27
CA LYS A 435 -40.42 -12.38 -27.59
C LYS A 435 -39.22 -12.37 -26.63
N LYS A 436 -39.25 -11.57 -25.56
CA LYS A 436 -38.31 -11.76 -24.44
C LYS A 436 -38.67 -13.08 -23.78
N GLY A 437 -37.80 -14.08 -23.95
CA GLY A 437 -37.95 -15.41 -23.36
C GLY A 437 -38.20 -15.34 -21.85
N SER A 438 -38.77 -16.42 -21.31
CA SER A 438 -39.14 -16.60 -19.90
C SER A 438 -37.97 -16.65 -18.91
N GLU A 439 -36.80 -16.13 -19.28
CA GLU A 439 -35.67 -16.01 -18.37
C GLU A 439 -35.74 -14.66 -17.64
N PRO A 440 -35.50 -14.62 -16.32
CA PRO A 440 -35.39 -13.36 -15.61
C PRO A 440 -34.30 -12.50 -16.28
N PRO A 441 -34.47 -11.16 -16.32
CA PRO A 441 -33.44 -10.29 -16.86
C PRO A 441 -32.13 -10.55 -16.10
N LYS A 442 -31.10 -11.01 -16.81
CA LYS A 442 -29.77 -11.22 -16.24
C LYS A 442 -29.27 -9.92 -15.66
N SER A 443 -28.64 -9.98 -14.48
CA SER A 443 -28.00 -8.81 -13.90
C SER A 443 -26.76 -8.44 -14.71
N GLU A 444 -26.34 -7.18 -14.61
CA GLU A 444 -25.10 -6.69 -15.22
C GLU A 444 -23.89 -7.57 -14.85
N LEU A 445 -23.84 -8.01 -13.59
CA LEU A 445 -22.83 -8.93 -13.07
C LEU A 445 -22.92 -10.31 -13.74
N ASP A 446 -24.12 -10.88 -13.89
CA ASP A 446 -24.28 -12.17 -14.57
C ASP A 446 -23.87 -12.09 -16.05
N ASP A 447 -24.15 -10.96 -16.71
CA ASP A 447 -23.72 -10.70 -18.08
C ASP A 447 -22.18 -10.59 -18.16
N TYR A 448 -21.53 -9.85 -17.27
CA TYR A 448 -20.06 -9.77 -17.21
C TYR A 448 -19.41 -11.13 -16.96
N LEU A 449 -19.94 -11.91 -16.01
CA LEU A 449 -19.42 -13.23 -15.68
C LEU A 449 -19.66 -14.25 -16.81
N GLY A 450 -20.71 -14.05 -17.63
CA GLY A 450 -21.03 -14.89 -18.78
C GLY A 450 -20.35 -14.49 -20.09
N ASP A 451 -19.86 -13.26 -20.21
CA ASP A 451 -19.07 -12.80 -21.36
C ASP A 451 -17.75 -13.63 -21.48
N ALA A 452 -17.19 -13.72 -22.68
CA ALA A 452 -15.85 -14.27 -22.87
C ALA A 452 -14.78 -13.47 -22.10
N ILE A 453 -13.69 -14.14 -21.72
CA ILE A 453 -12.50 -13.44 -21.19
C ILE A 453 -11.90 -12.54 -22.27
N ASP A 454 -11.25 -11.47 -21.85
CA ASP A 454 -10.42 -10.67 -22.73
C ASP A 454 -9.19 -11.51 -23.16
N GLU A 455 -8.89 -11.55 -24.46
CA GLU A 455 -7.82 -12.39 -25.02
C GLU A 455 -6.43 -11.78 -24.84
N THR A 456 -6.34 -10.53 -24.38
CA THR A 456 -5.06 -9.87 -24.06
C THR A 456 -4.30 -10.70 -23.03
N SER A 457 -3.01 -10.93 -23.27
CA SER A 457 -2.20 -11.76 -22.38
C SER A 457 -2.12 -11.16 -20.96
N LEU A 458 -1.96 -12.02 -19.95
CA LEU A 458 -1.66 -11.57 -18.58
C LEU A 458 -0.26 -10.95 -18.46
N ASP A 459 0.64 -11.30 -19.37
CA ASP A 459 2.02 -10.78 -19.43
C ASP A 459 2.11 -9.46 -20.22
N GLU A 460 1.05 -9.08 -20.93
CA GLU A 460 0.99 -7.83 -21.69
C GLU A 460 0.53 -6.66 -20.80
N GLU A 461 1.03 -5.47 -21.13
CA GLU A 461 0.61 -4.24 -20.48
C GLU A 461 -0.88 -4.01 -20.73
N PHE A 462 -1.65 -3.86 -19.63
CA PHE A 462 -3.09 -3.76 -19.69
C PHE A 462 -3.61 -2.75 -18.68
N ASP A 463 -4.21 -1.67 -19.19
CA ASP A 463 -4.87 -0.68 -18.35
C ASP A 463 -6.33 -1.11 -18.07
N ILE A 464 -6.48 -1.81 -16.95
CA ILE A 464 -7.76 -2.27 -16.43
C ILE A 464 -8.74 -1.11 -16.17
N LEU A 465 -8.25 0.07 -15.75
CA LEU A 465 -9.13 1.21 -15.46
C LEU A 465 -9.68 1.82 -16.75
N SER A 466 -8.84 1.95 -17.78
CA SER A 466 -9.29 2.39 -19.11
C SER A 466 -10.27 1.40 -19.73
N TRP A 467 -10.06 0.09 -19.55
CA TRP A 467 -11.00 -0.94 -20.00
C TRP A 467 -12.38 -0.78 -19.34
N TRP A 468 -12.43 -0.65 -18.01
CA TRP A 468 -13.70 -0.43 -17.29
C TRP A 468 -14.35 0.91 -17.64
N ARG A 469 -13.56 1.96 -17.87
CA ARG A 469 -14.07 3.26 -18.34
C ARG A 469 -14.80 3.11 -19.68
N LEU A 470 -14.24 2.35 -20.62
CA LEU A 470 -14.84 2.08 -21.92
C LEU A 470 -16.12 1.23 -21.80
N LYS A 471 -16.15 0.29 -20.85
CA LYS A 471 -17.30 -0.62 -20.64
C LYS A 471 -18.39 -0.02 -19.76
N SER A 472 -18.20 1.16 -19.17
CA SER A 472 -19.18 1.81 -18.29
C SER A 472 -20.56 2.04 -18.91
N ALA A 473 -20.66 2.17 -20.23
CA ALA A 473 -21.95 2.24 -20.92
C ALA A 473 -22.71 0.90 -20.94
N LYS A 474 -21.98 -0.23 -21.03
CA LYS A 474 -22.56 -1.59 -20.95
C LYS A 474 -22.78 -1.98 -19.49
N TYR A 475 -21.86 -1.59 -18.62
CA TYR A 475 -21.75 -2.00 -17.24
C TYR A 475 -21.67 -0.80 -16.28
N PRO A 476 -22.74 0.00 -16.13
CA PRO A 476 -22.69 1.23 -15.34
C PRO A 476 -22.43 0.99 -13.84
N VAL A 477 -23.11 0.01 -13.23
CA VAL A 477 -23.02 -0.22 -11.78
C VAL A 477 -21.74 -0.99 -11.43
N LEU A 478 -21.40 -2.00 -12.23
CA LEU A 478 -20.22 -2.83 -12.05
C LEU A 478 -18.94 -2.03 -12.32
N SER A 479 -18.94 -1.09 -13.27
CA SER A 479 -17.77 -0.22 -13.49
C SER A 479 -17.51 0.69 -12.28
N GLN A 480 -18.56 1.19 -11.63
CA GLN A 480 -18.42 1.96 -10.40
C GLN A 480 -17.90 1.09 -9.25
N MET A 481 -18.52 -0.06 -9.02
CA MET A 481 -18.07 -1.04 -8.02
C MET A 481 -16.60 -1.42 -8.23
N THR A 482 -16.22 -1.67 -9.48
CA THR A 482 -14.85 -2.06 -9.83
C THR A 482 -13.85 -0.95 -9.58
N ARG A 483 -14.19 0.30 -9.94
CA ARG A 483 -13.31 1.45 -9.68
C ARG A 483 -13.02 1.60 -8.18
N ASP A 484 -14.04 1.46 -7.35
CA ASP A 484 -13.90 1.65 -5.90
C ASP A 484 -13.10 0.48 -5.27
N ILE A 485 -13.24 -0.75 -5.77
CA ILE A 485 -12.43 -1.92 -5.37
C ILE A 485 -10.97 -1.76 -5.81
N LEU A 486 -10.73 -1.44 -7.08
CA LEU A 486 -9.37 -1.35 -7.65
C LEU A 486 -8.57 -0.18 -7.08
N ALA A 487 -9.23 0.81 -6.47
CA ALA A 487 -8.58 1.90 -5.76
C ALA A 487 -7.93 1.46 -4.44
N VAL A 488 -8.25 0.27 -3.91
CA VAL A 488 -7.65 -0.24 -2.67
C VAL A 488 -6.19 -0.64 -2.94
N PRO A 489 -5.20 -0.01 -2.30
CA PRO A 489 -3.82 -0.44 -2.41
C PRO A 489 -3.62 -1.74 -1.61
N ILE A 490 -2.94 -2.73 -2.16
CA ILE A 490 -2.65 -3.97 -1.41
C ILE A 490 -1.43 -3.83 -0.50
N SER A 491 -0.70 -2.73 -0.62
CA SER A 491 0.56 -2.49 0.06
C SER A 491 0.55 -1.16 0.83
N THR A 492 1.07 -1.20 2.06
CA THR A 492 1.38 0.00 2.87
C THR A 492 2.70 0.66 2.47
N VAL A 493 3.45 0.09 1.51
CA VAL A 493 4.74 0.65 1.08
C VAL A 493 4.61 2.09 0.56
N ALA A 494 3.50 2.42 -0.09
CA ALA A 494 3.23 3.79 -0.55
C ALA A 494 3.16 4.78 0.63
N SER A 495 2.44 4.42 1.70
CA SER A 495 2.34 5.27 2.90
C SER A 495 3.65 5.28 3.69
N GLU A 496 4.33 4.13 3.82
CA GLU A 496 5.66 4.04 4.46
C GLU A 496 6.72 4.87 3.72
N SER A 497 6.67 4.95 2.39
CA SER A 497 7.53 5.81 1.58
C SER A 497 7.24 7.29 1.80
N ALA A 498 5.96 7.67 1.95
CA ALA A 498 5.58 9.03 2.33
C ALA A 498 6.12 9.40 3.72
N PHE A 499 6.05 8.47 4.69
CA PHE A 499 6.65 8.65 6.03
C PHE A 499 8.19 8.62 6.01
N SER A 500 8.81 7.85 5.12
CA SER A 500 10.27 7.86 4.96
C SER A 500 10.77 9.16 4.34
N THR A 501 10.02 9.70 3.37
CA THR A 501 10.25 11.04 2.81
C THR A 501 10.06 12.12 3.88
N SER A 502 9.18 11.88 4.85
CA SER A 502 9.02 12.75 6.00
C SER A 502 10.28 12.86 6.85
N GLY A 503 11.23 11.91 6.81
CA GLY A 503 12.55 12.06 7.44
C GLY A 503 13.38 13.25 6.90
N ARG A 504 13.09 13.70 5.66
CA ARG A 504 13.65 14.93 5.06
C ARG A 504 12.89 16.20 5.52
N VAL A 505 11.64 16.07 5.95
CA VAL A 505 10.77 17.16 6.44
C VAL A 505 10.93 17.35 7.95
N LEU A 506 10.90 16.24 8.68
CA LEU A 506 11.12 16.04 10.11
C LEU A 506 12.38 15.19 10.29
N SER A 507 13.53 15.85 10.41
CA SER A 507 14.75 15.18 10.84
C SER A 507 14.92 15.34 12.36
N PRO A 508 15.81 14.57 13.01
CA PRO A 508 16.15 14.79 14.42
C PRO A 508 16.62 16.23 14.73
N VAL A 509 17.08 16.97 13.71
CA VAL A 509 17.53 18.37 13.78
C VAL A 509 16.44 19.37 13.37
N ARG A 510 15.36 18.90 12.72
CA ARG A 510 14.24 19.70 12.18
C ARG A 510 12.88 19.21 12.68
N SER A 511 12.74 19.00 13.98
CA SER A 511 11.52 18.47 14.63
C SER A 511 10.53 19.54 15.10
N SER A 512 10.77 20.82 14.81
CA SER A 512 9.98 21.96 15.33
C SER A 512 8.75 22.35 14.48
N LEU A 513 8.39 21.58 13.45
CA LEU A 513 7.22 21.89 12.62
C LEU A 513 5.92 21.50 13.35
N SER A 514 4.85 22.29 13.18
CA SER A 514 3.53 21.89 13.68
C SER A 514 2.97 20.73 12.86
N ASP A 515 2.08 19.94 13.46
CA ASP A 515 1.36 18.85 12.81
C ASP A 515 0.63 19.33 11.55
N GLU A 516 0.00 20.51 11.58
CA GLU A 516 -0.67 21.06 10.39
C GLU A 516 0.31 21.45 9.28
N THR A 517 1.52 21.90 9.64
CA THR A 517 2.55 22.27 8.66
C THR A 517 3.12 21.02 8.00
N VAL A 518 3.34 19.96 8.79
CA VAL A 518 3.80 18.66 8.27
C VAL A 518 2.77 18.06 7.33
N GLU A 519 1.50 18.05 7.73
CA GLU A 519 0.39 17.59 6.88
C GLU A 519 0.33 18.38 5.57
N ALA A 520 0.35 19.72 5.63
CA ALA A 520 0.31 20.56 4.43
C ALA A 520 1.50 20.31 3.49
N LEU A 521 2.70 20.11 4.02
CA LEU A 521 3.90 19.83 3.22
C LEU A 521 3.83 18.47 2.53
N LEU A 522 3.39 17.43 3.25
CA LEU A 522 3.25 16.07 2.71
C LEU A 522 2.16 16.03 1.62
N CYS A 523 0.97 16.58 1.91
CA CYS A 523 -0.12 16.63 0.94
C CYS A 523 0.23 17.48 -0.29
N ALA A 524 0.83 18.66 -0.10
CA ALA A 524 1.22 19.50 -1.22
C ALA A 524 2.30 18.84 -2.10
N GLN A 525 3.28 18.16 -1.51
CA GLN A 525 4.28 17.41 -2.26
C GLN A 525 3.64 16.32 -3.12
N ASP A 526 2.72 15.55 -2.54
CA ASP A 526 2.05 14.47 -3.25
C ASP A 526 1.18 14.99 -4.40
N TRP A 527 0.36 16.01 -4.15
CA TRP A 527 -0.50 16.64 -5.17
C TRP A 527 0.29 17.30 -6.29
N LEU A 528 1.43 17.95 -5.98
CA LEU A 528 2.31 18.52 -6.99
C LEU A 528 2.93 17.42 -7.86
N ARG A 529 3.37 16.30 -7.27
CA ARG A 529 3.91 15.16 -8.04
C ARG A 529 2.85 14.56 -8.96
N ALA A 530 1.63 14.34 -8.45
CA ALA A 530 0.51 13.86 -9.27
C ALA A 530 0.24 14.81 -10.46
N SER A 531 0.19 16.12 -10.20
CA SER A 531 -0.03 17.13 -11.23
C SER A 531 1.08 17.17 -12.28
N ILE A 532 2.35 17.06 -11.86
CA ILE A 532 3.51 17.02 -12.76
C ILE A 532 3.47 15.77 -13.64
N ASN A 533 3.11 14.62 -13.09
CA ASN A 533 2.98 13.38 -13.85
C ASN A 533 1.87 13.49 -14.90
N GLU A 534 0.69 14.01 -14.53
CA GLU A 534 -0.39 14.27 -15.49
C GLU A 534 0.02 15.24 -16.60
N LEU A 535 0.80 16.28 -16.26
CA LEU A 535 1.32 17.23 -17.25
C LEU A 535 2.36 16.57 -18.16
N GLY A 536 3.23 15.70 -17.62
CA GLY A 536 4.20 14.94 -18.38
C GLY A 536 3.55 13.97 -19.38
N GLU A 537 2.50 13.26 -18.97
CA GLU A 537 1.72 12.39 -19.84
C GLU A 537 0.98 13.19 -20.92
N LYS A 538 0.33 14.32 -20.56
CA LYS A 538 -0.33 15.19 -21.54
C LYS A 538 0.65 15.82 -22.54
N ILE A 539 1.87 16.16 -22.11
CA ILE A 539 2.92 16.69 -22.99
C ILE A 539 3.46 15.57 -23.90
N GLY A 540 3.66 14.37 -23.36
CA GLY A 540 4.03 13.18 -24.14
C GLY A 540 3.00 12.87 -25.23
N ASP A 541 1.72 12.79 -24.87
CA ASP A 541 0.62 12.57 -25.81
C ASP A 541 0.47 13.71 -26.82
N SER A 542 0.79 14.95 -26.45
CA SER A 542 0.79 16.08 -27.39
C SER A 542 1.96 16.05 -28.37
N LEU A 543 3.12 15.50 -27.99
CA LEU A 543 4.27 15.32 -28.88
C LEU A 543 4.04 14.19 -29.88
N TRP A 544 3.38 13.10 -29.48
CA TRP A 544 2.97 12.02 -30.40
C TRP A 544 1.90 12.47 -31.41
N ASN A 545 1.04 13.42 -31.04
CA ASN A 545 0.02 13.97 -31.95
C ASN A 545 0.52 15.08 -32.88
N ILE A 546 1.79 15.50 -32.78
CA ILE A 546 2.39 16.51 -33.68
C ILE A 546 3.18 15.88 -34.84
N GLU A 547 3.59 14.60 -34.73
CA GLU A 547 4.36 13.92 -35.79
C GLU A 547 3.52 13.29 -36.92
N GLU A 548 2.19 13.23 -36.81
CA GLU A 548 1.30 12.73 -37.89
C GLU A 548 0.62 13.84 -38.73
N GLY A 549 0.97 15.13 -38.50
CA GLY A 549 0.19 16.27 -39.01
C GLY A 549 0.83 17.19 -40.05
N ALA A 550 2.01 16.88 -40.61
CA ALA A 550 2.67 17.79 -41.56
C ALA A 550 3.49 17.05 -42.64
N VAL A 551 2.80 16.39 -43.57
CA VAL A 551 3.28 16.25 -44.96
C VAL A 551 2.21 16.85 -45.86
N ILE A 552 2.34 18.15 -46.13
CA ILE A 552 1.70 18.79 -47.28
C ILE A 552 2.81 19.45 -48.08
N GLU A 553 2.78 19.09 -49.36
CA GLU A 553 3.66 19.40 -50.47
C GLU A 553 4.06 20.88 -50.58
N GLU A 554 5.34 21.14 -50.86
CA GLU A 554 5.82 21.77 -52.10
C GLU A 554 7.32 21.50 -52.32
#